data_AF-A0A6T8HQ43-F1
#
_entry.id   AF-A0A6T8HQ43-F1
#
_cell.length_a   1.000
_cell.length_b   1.000
_cell.length_c   1.000
_cell.angle_alpha   90.00
_cell.angle_beta   90.00
_cell.angle_gamma   90.00
#
_symmetry.space_group_name_H-M   'P 1'
#
loop_
_entity.id
_entity.type
_entity.pdbx_description
1 polymer ?
#
loop_
_entity_poly.entity_id
_entity_poly.type
_entity_poly.pdbx_seq_one_letter_code
_entity_poly.pdbx_strand_id
1 'polypeptide(L)'
;MSGKQEWAKKCMAVLKAVKAHKHGWIFSEPVDPIKLQIPDYFDVIQRPMDLGTIKTNMENNKITSPEQFKEDMMTTFQNAMRYNPANHDVHIMAKTLMELFHNKWDSQEDAIMQKWRYETT
;
A
#
# COMPACT_ATOMS: atom_id res chain seq x y z
N MET A 1 -1.80 -11.04 -26.81
CA MET A 1 -1.10 -10.60 -25.59
C MET A 1 -2.12 -9.84 -24.76
N SER A 2 -2.63 -10.41 -23.66
CA SER A 2 -3.72 -9.75 -22.92
C SER A 2 -3.17 -8.48 -22.28
N GLY A 3 -3.86 -7.36 -22.50
CA GLY A 3 -3.58 -6.12 -21.79
C GLY A 3 -3.77 -6.34 -20.29
N LYS A 4 -3.07 -5.54 -19.48
CA LYS A 4 -3.28 -5.54 -18.02
C LYS A 4 -4.76 -5.31 -17.71
N GLN A 5 -5.32 -6.13 -16.82
CA GLN A 5 -6.70 -6.06 -16.32
C GLN A 5 -7.07 -4.64 -15.85
N GLU A 6 -8.31 -4.19 -16.09
CA GLU A 6 -8.70 -2.80 -15.81
C GLU A 6 -8.77 -2.53 -14.30
N TRP A 7 -9.20 -3.50 -13.50
CA TRP A 7 -9.17 -3.37 -12.03
C TRP A 7 -7.74 -3.11 -11.55
N ALA A 8 -6.75 -3.82 -12.12
CA ALA A 8 -5.34 -3.68 -11.75
C ALA A 8 -4.77 -2.33 -12.19
N LYS A 9 -5.20 -1.79 -13.34
CA LYS A 9 -4.84 -0.42 -13.77
C LYS A 9 -5.37 0.63 -12.81
N LYS A 10 -6.61 0.47 -12.32
CA LYS A 10 -7.22 1.38 -11.34
C LYS A 10 -6.50 1.34 -9.99
N CYS A 11 -6.22 0.14 -9.46
CA CYS A 11 -5.40 -0.01 -8.24
C CYS A 11 -4.01 0.63 -8.41
N MET A 12 -3.36 0.42 -9.55
CA MET A 12 -2.07 1.05 -9.86
C MET A 12 -2.15 2.59 -9.89
N ALA A 13 -3.26 3.17 -10.38
CA ALA A 13 -3.47 4.61 -10.37
C ALA A 13 -3.61 5.15 -8.94
N VAL A 14 -4.35 4.45 -8.07
CA VAL A 14 -4.46 4.79 -6.64
C VAL A 14 -3.08 4.73 -5.97
N LEU A 15 -2.33 3.65 -6.16
CA LEU A 15 -0.97 3.50 -5.64
C LEU A 15 -0.05 4.64 -6.07
N LYS A 16 -0.04 4.97 -7.38
CA LYS A 16 0.77 6.07 -7.91
C LYS A 16 0.41 7.40 -7.27
N ALA A 17 -0.88 7.67 -7.07
CA ALA A 17 -1.31 8.91 -6.44
C ALA A 17 -0.90 9.01 -4.96
N VAL A 18 -0.90 7.89 -4.23
CA VAL A 18 -0.40 7.84 -2.84
C VAL A 18 1.12 8.00 -2.80
N LYS A 19 1.87 7.29 -3.68
CA LYS A 19 3.33 7.43 -3.79
C LYS A 19 3.78 8.85 -4.17
N ALA A 20 2.99 9.57 -4.96
CA ALA A 20 3.30 10.94 -5.39
C ALA A 20 3.08 12.00 -4.31
N HIS A 21 2.44 11.67 -3.18
CA HIS A 21 2.29 12.60 -2.06
C HIS A 21 3.67 12.96 -1.46
N LYS A 22 3.81 14.15 -0.88
CA LYS A 22 5.06 14.64 -0.26
C LYS A 22 5.65 13.72 0.83
N HIS A 23 4.84 12.83 1.40
CA HIS A 23 5.25 11.84 2.39
C HIS A 23 5.42 10.42 1.82
N GLY A 24 5.17 10.20 0.53
CA GLY A 24 5.22 8.86 -0.08
C GLY A 24 6.63 8.26 -0.14
N TRP A 25 7.67 9.10 -0.11
CA TRP A 25 9.06 8.66 -0.21
C TRP A 25 9.47 7.73 0.95
N ILE A 26 8.99 7.99 2.17
CA ILE A 26 9.40 7.22 3.36
C ILE A 26 8.83 5.80 3.36
N PHE A 27 7.78 5.54 2.57
CA PHE A 27 7.16 4.22 2.40
C PHE A 27 7.50 3.59 1.05
N SER A 28 8.53 4.08 0.34
CA SER A 28 8.83 3.63 -1.01
C SER A 28 9.67 2.37 -1.09
N GLU A 29 10.33 1.98 0.01
CA GLU A 29 11.20 0.81 0.11
C GLU A 29 10.91 0.07 1.43
N PRO A 30 11.27 -1.23 1.53
CA PRO A 30 11.19 -1.97 2.78
C PRO A 30 11.95 -1.27 3.92
N VAL A 31 11.42 -1.36 5.14
CA VAL A 31 12.15 -0.90 6.33
C VAL A 31 13.42 -1.72 6.49
N ASP A 32 14.55 -1.04 6.67
CA ASP A 32 15.86 -1.62 6.97
C ASP A 32 16.19 -1.38 8.45
N PRO A 33 15.99 -2.37 9.33
CA PRO A 33 16.18 -2.18 10.75
C PRO A 33 17.63 -1.92 11.16
N ILE A 34 18.60 -2.41 10.38
CA ILE A 34 20.02 -2.22 10.66
C ILE A 34 20.39 -0.77 10.35
N LYS A 35 20.03 -0.28 9.16
CA LYS A 35 20.30 1.08 8.73
C LYS A 35 19.62 2.13 9.63
N LEU A 36 18.43 1.83 10.12
CA LEU A 36 17.64 2.71 10.98
C LEU A 36 17.92 2.52 12.48
N GLN A 37 18.77 1.56 12.86
CA GLN A 37 19.14 1.25 14.25
C GLN A 37 17.92 0.90 15.13
N ILE A 38 16.99 0.12 14.58
CA ILE A 38 15.75 -0.33 15.22
C ILE A 38 15.66 -1.86 15.23
N PRO A 39 16.57 -2.55 15.96
CA PRO A 39 16.74 -4.00 15.83
C PRO A 39 15.51 -4.83 16.19
N ASP A 40 14.57 -4.27 16.95
CA ASP A 40 13.31 -4.89 17.39
C ASP A 40 12.18 -4.81 16.35
N TYR A 41 12.42 -4.19 15.18
CA TYR A 41 11.36 -3.94 14.19
C TYR A 41 10.59 -5.21 13.79
N PHE A 42 11.30 -6.31 13.53
CA PHE A 42 10.67 -7.58 13.14
C PHE A 42 10.09 -8.37 14.32
N ASP A 43 10.42 -8.01 15.56
CA ASP A 43 9.74 -8.55 16.74
C ASP A 43 8.35 -7.92 16.89
N VAL A 44 8.23 -6.62 16.54
CA VAL A 44 6.97 -5.86 16.62
C VAL A 44 6.10 -6.04 15.37
N ILE A 45 6.71 -6.04 14.18
CA ILE A 45 6.03 -6.04 12.87
C ILE A 45 6.18 -7.38 12.17
N GLN A 46 5.09 -8.14 12.16
CA GLN A 46 5.06 -9.52 11.67
C GLN A 46 4.91 -9.66 10.15
N ARG A 47 4.29 -8.67 9.49
CA ARG A 47 4.14 -8.62 8.03
C ARG A 47 4.64 -7.29 7.48
N PRO A 48 5.96 -7.14 7.26
CA PRO A 48 6.51 -5.94 6.64
C PRO A 48 5.88 -5.70 5.26
N MET A 49 5.61 -4.43 4.95
CA MET A 49 5.07 -4.02 3.65
C MET A 49 5.45 -2.57 3.35
N ASP A 50 5.61 -2.26 2.08
CA ASP A 50 5.93 -0.92 1.57
C ASP A 50 5.34 -0.72 0.15
N LEU A 51 5.24 0.55 -0.27
CA LEU A 51 4.62 0.91 -1.55
C LEU A 51 5.46 0.50 -2.77
N GLY A 52 6.77 0.27 -2.62
CA GLY A 52 7.65 -0.26 -3.66
C GLY A 52 7.37 -1.75 -3.91
N THR A 53 7.27 -2.54 -2.85
CA THR A 53 6.90 -3.96 -2.89
C THR A 53 5.52 -4.13 -3.50
N ILE A 54 4.51 -3.35 -3.11
CA ILE A 54 3.16 -3.40 -3.69
C ILE A 54 3.20 -3.12 -5.20
N LYS A 55 3.95 -2.08 -5.62
CA LYS A 55 4.11 -1.74 -7.04
C LYS A 55 4.71 -2.92 -7.82
N THR A 56 5.81 -3.47 -7.32
CA THR A 56 6.52 -4.60 -7.93
C THR A 56 5.63 -5.84 -7.99
N ASN A 57 4.84 -6.12 -6.95
CA ASN A 57 3.90 -7.24 -6.93
C ASN A 57 2.75 -7.04 -7.94
N MET A 58 2.22 -5.82 -8.06
CA MET A 58 1.23 -5.48 -9.09
C MET A 58 1.79 -5.60 -10.51
N GLU A 59 3.06 -5.29 -10.73
CA GLU A 59 3.73 -5.39 -12.05
C GLU A 59 4.02 -6.84 -12.43
N ASN A 60 4.31 -7.68 -11.45
CA ASN A 60 4.58 -9.11 -11.63
C ASN A 60 3.34 -10.00 -11.47
N ASN A 61 2.12 -9.43 -11.46
CA ASN A 61 0.85 -10.14 -11.28
C ASN A 61 0.78 -11.02 -10.01
N LYS A 62 1.51 -10.64 -8.95
CA LYS A 62 1.48 -11.33 -7.64
C LYS A 62 0.30 -10.90 -6.77
N ILE A 63 -0.24 -9.71 -7.02
CA ILE A 63 -1.51 -9.27 -6.44
C ILE A 63 -2.61 -9.68 -7.42
N THR A 64 -3.50 -10.56 -6.97
CA THR A 64 -4.50 -11.23 -7.83
C THR A 64 -5.93 -10.74 -7.58
N SER A 65 -6.14 -9.88 -6.58
CA SER A 65 -7.44 -9.27 -6.29
C SER A 65 -7.33 -7.82 -5.80
N PRO A 66 -8.38 -7.01 -5.98
CA PRO A 66 -8.52 -5.70 -5.36
C PRO A 66 -8.39 -5.73 -3.83
N GLU A 67 -8.91 -6.76 -3.18
CA GLU A 67 -8.88 -6.93 -1.73
C GLU A 67 -7.43 -7.11 -1.24
N GLN A 68 -6.63 -7.92 -1.94
CA GLN A 68 -5.21 -8.10 -1.59
C GLN A 68 -4.44 -6.77 -1.72
N PHE A 69 -4.73 -6.00 -2.78
CA PHE A 69 -4.15 -4.66 -2.94
C PHE A 69 -4.53 -3.74 -1.78
N LYS A 70 -5.82 -3.68 -1.41
CA LYS A 70 -6.32 -2.87 -0.30
C LYS A 70 -5.63 -3.26 1.01
N GLU A 71 -5.52 -4.55 1.28
CA GLU A 71 -4.89 -5.09 2.47
C GLU A 71 -3.40 -4.72 2.57
N ASP A 72 -2.63 -4.86 1.48
CA ASP A 72 -1.21 -4.50 1.48
C ASP A 72 -1.01 -2.99 1.69
N MET A 73 -1.85 -2.16 1.06
CA MET A 73 -1.84 -0.70 1.24
C MET A 73 -2.09 -0.33 2.70
N MET A 74 -3.09 -0.94 3.34
CA MET A 74 -3.42 -0.71 4.74
C MET A 74 -2.32 -1.20 5.68
N THR A 75 -1.77 -2.39 5.43
CA THR A 75 -0.70 -2.99 6.21
C THR A 75 0.52 -2.07 6.27
N THR A 76 0.89 -1.45 5.15
CA THR A 76 2.01 -0.49 5.08
C THR A 76 1.88 0.62 6.13
N PHE A 77 0.72 1.26 6.22
CA PHE A 77 0.50 2.39 7.13
C PHE A 77 0.22 1.94 8.56
N GLN A 78 -0.51 0.83 8.74
CA GLN A 78 -0.80 0.26 10.05
C GLN A 78 0.47 -0.20 10.76
N ASN A 79 1.42 -0.80 10.04
CA ASN A 79 2.72 -1.16 10.60
C ASN A 79 3.48 0.07 11.09
N ALA A 80 3.53 1.13 10.30
CA ALA A 80 4.19 2.37 10.67
C ALA A 80 3.54 3.00 11.92
N MET A 81 2.21 3.01 12.00
CA MET A 81 1.49 3.53 13.17
C MET A 81 1.60 2.62 14.40
N ARG A 82 1.81 1.31 14.20
CA ARG A 82 2.02 0.35 15.30
C ARG A 82 3.41 0.46 15.89
N TYR A 83 4.43 0.57 15.04
CA TYR A 83 5.82 0.66 15.48
C TYR A 83 6.15 2.03 16.09
N ASN A 84 5.59 3.11 15.52
CA ASN A 84 5.90 4.47 15.93
C ASN A 84 4.79 5.05 16.84
N PRO A 85 5.14 5.71 17.97
CA PRO A 85 4.18 6.42 18.82
C PRO A 85 3.35 7.48 18.07
N ALA A 86 2.16 7.80 18.58
CA ALA A 86 1.21 8.70 17.90
C ALA A 86 1.73 10.12 17.61
N ASN A 87 2.69 10.61 18.41
CA ASN A 87 3.32 11.91 18.24
C ASN A 87 4.58 11.87 17.34
N HIS A 88 4.99 10.69 16.86
CA HIS A 88 6.15 10.54 16.00
C HIS A 88 5.80 10.92 14.55
N ASP A 89 6.70 11.60 13.86
CA ASP A 89 6.48 12.10 12.49
C ASP A 89 6.03 11.00 11.52
N VAL A 90 6.66 9.83 11.59
CA VAL A 90 6.31 8.68 10.72
C VAL A 90 4.89 8.20 10.96
N HIS A 91 4.40 8.24 12.21
CA HIS A 91 3.02 7.88 12.53
C HIS A 91 2.05 8.87 11.90
N ILE A 92 2.31 10.17 12.03
CA ILE A 92 1.48 11.25 11.48
C ILE A 92 1.47 11.18 9.95
N MET A 93 2.62 10.92 9.32
CA MET A 93 2.73 10.72 7.88
C MET A 93 1.95 9.49 7.41
N ALA A 94 2.04 8.37 8.13
CA ALA A 94 1.30 7.15 7.82
C ALA A 94 -0.21 7.38 7.89
N LYS A 95 -0.69 8.03 8.96
CA LYS A 95 -2.11 8.38 9.10
C LYS A 95 -2.60 9.26 7.95
N THR A 96 -1.84 10.28 7.59
CA THR A 96 -2.14 11.19 6.47
C THR A 96 -2.27 10.44 5.14
N LEU A 97 -1.33 9.53 4.85
CA LEU A 97 -1.38 8.74 3.61
C LEU A 97 -2.49 7.68 3.62
N MET A 98 -2.81 7.10 4.79
CA MET A 98 -3.92 6.16 4.93
C MET A 98 -5.27 6.85 4.66
N GLU A 99 -5.47 8.07 5.16
CA GLU A 99 -6.65 8.89 4.86
C GLU A 99 -6.73 9.24 3.36
N LEU A 100 -5.61 9.63 2.75
CA LEU A 100 -5.54 9.85 1.29
C LEU A 100 -5.87 8.58 0.49
N PHE A 101 -5.37 7.43 0.94
CA PHE A 101 -5.65 6.14 0.33
C PHE A 101 -7.14 5.82 0.40
N HIS A 102 -7.77 5.89 1.58
CA HIS A 102 -9.21 5.67 1.74
C HIS A 102 -10.03 6.57 0.82
N ASN A 103 -9.79 7.88 0.81
CA ASN A 103 -10.52 8.81 -0.07
C ASN A 103 -10.43 8.42 -1.56
N LYS A 104 -9.27 7.95 -2.02
CA LYS A 104 -9.06 7.52 -3.42
C LYS A 104 -9.62 6.14 -3.72
N TRP A 105 -9.58 5.25 -2.74
CA TRP A 105 -10.08 3.89 -2.83
C TRP A 105 -11.61 3.88 -2.81
N ASP A 106 -12.22 4.49 -1.79
CA ASP A 106 -13.66 4.50 -1.56
C ASP A 106 -14.42 5.12 -2.75
N SER A 107 -13.87 6.18 -3.35
CA SER A 107 -14.44 6.81 -4.56
C SER A 107 -14.42 5.91 -5.81
N GLN A 108 -13.73 4.77 -5.77
CA GLN A 108 -13.56 3.86 -6.91
C GLN A 108 -13.84 2.39 -6.57
N GLU A 109 -14.08 2.05 -5.31
CA GLU A 109 -14.13 0.66 -4.80
C GLU A 109 -15.14 -0.18 -5.60
N ASP A 110 -16.39 0.28 -5.69
CA ASP A 110 -17.43 -0.44 -6.43
C ASP A 110 -17.04 -0.69 -7.89
N ALA A 111 -16.48 0.32 -8.56
CA ALA A 111 -16.07 0.20 -9.95
C ALA A 111 -14.89 -0.78 -10.12
N ILE A 112 -13.94 -0.78 -9.18
CA ILE A 112 -12.81 -1.73 -9.17
C ILE A 112 -13.33 -3.15 -8.95
N MET A 113 -14.19 -3.35 -7.97
CA MET A 113 -14.76 -4.66 -7.62
C MET A 113 -15.60 -5.25 -8.76
N GLN A 114 -16.45 -4.43 -9.39
CA GLN A 114 -17.25 -4.86 -10.53
C GLN A 114 -16.38 -5.30 -11.71
N LYS A 115 -15.29 -4.55 -12.00
CA LYS A 115 -14.35 -4.93 -13.07
C LYS A 115 -13.61 -6.21 -12.77
N TRP A 116 -13.12 -6.36 -11.55
CA TRP A 116 -12.45 -7.59 -11.15
C TRP A 116 -13.34 -8.82 -11.30
N ARG A 117 -14.59 -8.75 -10.82
CA ARG A 117 -15.57 -9.84 -10.97
C ARG A 117 -15.84 -10.18 -12.44
N TYR A 118 -16.00 -9.17 -13.29
CA TYR A 118 -16.22 -9.37 -14.73
C TYR A 118 -15.02 -9.99 -15.46
N GLU A 119 -13.80 -9.66 -15.04
CA GLU A 119 -12.56 -10.10 -15.71
C GLU A 119 -11.99 -11.44 -15.19
N THR A 120 -12.57 -11.98 -14.11
CA THR A 120 -12.11 -13.22 -13.45
C THR A 120 -13.18 -14.30 -13.36
N THR A 121 -14.37 -14.03 -13.90
CA THR A 121 -15.44 -15.02 -14.15
C THR A 121 -15.46 -15.36 -15.63
#